data_AF-A0A537RUU3-F1
#
_entry.id   AF-A0A537RUU3-F1
#
_cell.length_a   1.000
_cell.length_b   1.000
_cell.length_c   1.000
_cell.angle_alpha   90.00
_cell.angle_beta   90.00
_cell.angle_gamma   90.00
#
_symmetry.space_group_name_H-M   'P 1'
#
loop_
_entity.id
_entity.type
_entity.pdbx_description
1 polymer ?
#
loop_
_entity_poly.entity_id
_entity_poly.type
_entity_poly.pdbx_seq_one_letter_code
_entity_poly.pdbx_strand_id
1 'polypeptide(L)'
;MNAKAVLICAVGMAAVPPAFGADVAAVEMPCNQLLPDDPDLRLGKVVGAGPVGLLADGPNCPGPAAACRTKVSARPGQNLLLGRSRADYICAFDARTDSTGWLPQQRVAAHPLDPAPPLAAWLGTLDPAPPLAAWLG
;
A
#
# COMPACT_ATOMS: atom_id res chain seq x y z
N MET A 1 79.52 -4.63 -23.46
CA MET A 1 78.13 -5.13 -23.37
C MET A 1 77.75 -5.13 -21.90
N ASN A 2 77.11 -4.06 -21.41
CA ASN A 2 76.66 -3.93 -20.02
C ASN A 2 75.22 -3.40 -20.05
N ALA A 3 74.25 -4.25 -19.74
CA ALA A 3 72.85 -3.89 -19.65
C ALA A 3 72.60 -3.15 -18.33
N LYS A 4 72.14 -1.89 -18.42
CA LYS A 4 71.54 -1.18 -17.29
C LYS A 4 70.02 -1.31 -17.38
N ALA A 5 69.46 -1.88 -16.32
CA ALA A 5 68.03 -2.01 -16.09
C ALA A 5 67.35 -0.64 -16.04
N VAL A 6 66.18 -0.53 -16.68
CA VAL A 6 65.23 0.55 -16.46
C VAL A 6 63.96 -0.09 -15.91
N LEU A 7 63.74 0.14 -14.61
CA LEU A 7 62.50 -0.17 -13.91
C LEU A 7 61.44 0.85 -14.37
N ILE A 8 60.37 0.38 -15.01
CA ILE A 8 59.18 1.21 -15.28
C ILE A 8 58.12 0.78 -14.26
N CYS A 9 57.79 1.69 -13.35
CA CYS A 9 56.71 1.52 -12.38
C CYS A 9 55.37 1.33 -13.10
N ALA A 10 54.78 0.15 -12.96
CA ALA A 10 53.39 -0.09 -13.34
C ALA A 10 52.48 0.60 -12.32
N VAL A 11 51.91 1.75 -12.70
CA VAL A 11 50.77 2.34 -11.99
C VAL A 11 49.57 1.47 -12.30
N GLY A 12 49.25 0.53 -11.40
CA GLY A 12 48.02 -0.23 -11.44
C GLY A 12 46.85 0.71 -11.21
N MET A 13 46.17 1.11 -12.29
CA MET A 13 44.86 1.72 -12.21
C MET A 13 43.89 0.65 -11.69
N ALA A 14 43.70 0.60 -10.37
CA ALA A 14 42.59 -0.13 -9.78
C ALA A 14 41.30 0.58 -10.24
N ALA A 15 40.63 -0.02 -11.23
CA ALA A 15 39.28 0.39 -11.60
C ALA A 15 38.40 0.23 -10.36
N VAL A 16 38.06 1.36 -9.74
CA VAL A 16 37.02 1.41 -8.71
C VAL A 16 35.73 1.05 -9.44
N PRO A 17 35.09 -0.11 -9.16
CA PRO A 17 33.79 -0.37 -9.74
C PRO A 17 32.85 0.76 -9.30
N PRO A 18 31.95 1.26 -10.17
CA PRO A 18 30.90 2.15 -9.72
C PRO A 18 30.18 1.44 -8.58
N ALA A 19 30.09 2.11 -7.43
CA ALA A 19 29.21 1.70 -6.36
C ALA A 19 27.79 1.82 -6.90
N PHE A 20 27.31 0.78 -7.58
CA PHE A 20 25.90 0.56 -7.77
C PHE A 20 25.28 0.61 -6.38
N GLY A 21 24.27 1.46 -6.27
CA GLY A 21 23.71 1.90 -5.00
C GLY A 21 23.52 0.72 -4.06
N ALA A 22 23.80 0.95 -2.79
CA ALA A 22 23.37 0.05 -1.74
C ALA A 22 21.94 -0.36 -2.07
N ASP A 23 21.76 -1.64 -2.37
CA ASP A 23 20.47 -2.29 -2.26
C ASP A 23 20.07 -2.07 -0.80
N VAL A 24 19.38 -0.96 -0.53
CA VAL A 24 18.38 -0.98 0.51
C VAL A 24 17.48 -2.10 0.07
N ALA A 25 17.77 -3.31 0.58
CA ALA A 25 16.77 -4.35 0.71
C ALA A 25 15.56 -3.58 1.16
N ALA A 26 14.58 -3.41 0.26
CA ALA A 26 13.40 -2.64 0.54
C ALA A 26 12.90 -3.26 1.83
N VAL A 27 13.11 -2.56 2.95
CA VAL A 27 12.68 -3.05 4.25
C VAL A 27 11.20 -3.07 4.03
N GLU A 28 10.65 -4.26 3.79
CA GLU A 28 9.26 -4.42 3.48
C GLU A 28 8.54 -3.83 4.67
N MET A 29 8.03 -2.61 4.50
CA MET A 29 7.39 -1.93 5.60
C MET A 29 6.18 -2.80 5.98
N PRO A 30 5.90 -2.98 7.26
CA PRO A 30 4.72 -3.74 7.66
C PRO A 30 3.45 -2.99 7.23
N CYS A 31 2.35 -3.72 6.96
CA CYS A 31 1.06 -3.11 6.60
C CYS A 31 0.45 -2.31 7.75
N ASN A 32 0.81 -2.62 8.99
CA ASN A 32 0.39 -1.81 10.13
C ASN A 32 0.96 -0.38 10.15
N GLN A 33 1.85 -0.01 9.21
CA GLN A 33 2.36 1.34 9.01
C GLN A 33 1.77 2.00 7.75
N LEU A 34 0.44 2.06 7.65
CA LEU A 34 -0.23 2.92 6.67
C LEU A 34 -0.14 4.38 7.14
N LEU A 35 0.57 5.20 6.37
CA LEU A 35 0.73 6.62 6.65
C LEU A 35 -0.37 7.41 5.92
N PRO A 36 -0.92 8.49 6.51
CA PRO A 36 -1.90 9.36 5.84
C PRO A 36 -1.37 9.97 4.54
N ASP A 37 -0.06 10.21 4.48
CA ASP A 37 0.64 10.79 3.33
C ASP A 37 1.16 9.72 2.34
N ASP A 38 0.74 8.45 2.49
CA ASP A 38 1.12 7.39 1.57
C ASP A 38 0.46 7.64 0.19
N PRO A 39 1.25 7.85 -0.88
CA PRO A 39 0.72 8.14 -2.22
C PRO A 39 -0.07 6.96 -2.81
N ASP A 40 0.09 5.74 -2.28
CA ASP A 40 -0.68 4.57 -2.70
C ASP A 40 -2.01 4.42 -1.96
N LEU A 41 -2.30 5.30 -1.00
CA LEU A 41 -3.53 5.24 -0.22
C LEU A 41 -4.73 5.58 -1.11
N ARG A 42 -5.68 4.64 -1.16
CA ARG A 42 -6.86 4.72 -2.00
C ARG A 42 -8.02 3.95 -1.39
N LEU A 43 -9.23 4.41 -1.64
CA LEU A 43 -10.41 3.66 -1.25
C LEU A 43 -10.57 2.44 -2.16
N GLY A 44 -10.86 1.28 -1.56
CA GLY A 44 -11.19 0.08 -2.30
C GLY A 44 -12.34 -0.68 -1.69
N LYS A 45 -12.77 -1.70 -2.40
CA LYS A 45 -13.87 -2.57 -2.01
C LYS A 45 -13.47 -4.03 -2.15
N VAL A 46 -13.82 -4.84 -1.17
CA VAL A 46 -13.62 -6.30 -1.24
C VAL A 46 -14.54 -6.90 -2.29
N VAL A 47 -13.97 -7.72 -3.17
CA VAL A 47 -14.68 -8.38 -4.28
C VAL A 47 -14.51 -9.91 -4.22
N GLY A 48 -15.32 -10.58 -5.04
CA GLY A 48 -15.38 -12.04 -5.11
C GLY A 48 -16.35 -12.66 -4.11
N ALA A 49 -16.42 -13.99 -4.12
CA ALA A 49 -17.34 -14.76 -3.28
C ALA A 49 -16.75 -15.04 -1.89
N GLY A 50 -17.57 -14.87 -0.85
CA GLY A 50 -17.25 -15.23 0.53
C GLY A 50 -16.29 -14.27 1.24
N PRO A 51 -16.16 -14.39 2.58
CA PRO A 51 -15.23 -13.57 3.35
C PRO A 51 -13.77 -13.80 2.94
N VAL A 52 -12.94 -12.77 3.03
CA VAL A 52 -11.49 -12.86 2.84
C VAL A 52 -10.79 -12.57 4.15
N GLY A 53 -9.94 -13.50 4.61
CA GLY A 53 -9.16 -13.31 5.82
C GLY A 53 -8.04 -12.32 5.60
N LEU A 54 -7.86 -11.40 6.54
CA LEU A 54 -6.69 -10.51 6.55
C LEU A 54 -5.47 -11.33 6.97
N LEU A 55 -4.37 -11.15 6.26
CA LEU A 55 -3.10 -11.78 6.56
C LEU A 55 -2.22 -10.85 7.41
N ALA A 56 -1.58 -11.39 8.43
CA ALA A 56 -0.71 -10.66 9.33
C ALA A 56 0.59 -10.22 8.63
N ASP A 57 1.26 -9.23 9.23
CA ASP A 57 2.66 -8.95 8.98
C ASP A 57 3.56 -9.91 9.78
N GLY A 58 4.74 -10.24 9.23
CA GLY A 58 5.71 -11.07 9.92
C GLY A 58 6.70 -11.76 8.97
N PRO A 59 7.68 -12.50 9.52
CA PRO A 59 8.62 -13.27 8.71
C PRO A 59 7.89 -14.33 7.89
N ASN A 60 8.10 -14.32 6.57
CA ASN A 60 7.37 -15.14 5.58
C ASN A 60 5.87 -14.82 5.44
N CYS A 61 5.42 -13.66 5.91
CA CYS A 61 4.09 -13.13 5.66
C CYS A 61 4.18 -11.87 4.78
N PRO A 62 3.33 -11.77 3.74
CA PRO A 62 2.05 -12.44 3.56
C PRO A 62 2.20 -13.74 2.74
N GLY A 63 1.39 -14.75 3.04
CA GLY A 63 1.47 -16.01 2.32
C GLY A 63 0.38 -17.00 2.72
N PRO A 64 0.34 -18.18 2.07
CA PRO A 64 -0.64 -19.23 2.36
C PRO A 64 -0.41 -19.93 3.70
N ALA A 65 0.72 -19.67 4.36
CA ALA A 65 1.07 -20.26 5.64
C ALA A 65 0.00 -19.95 6.70
N ALA A 66 -0.33 -20.96 7.52
CA ALA A 66 -1.29 -20.79 8.61
C ALA A 66 -0.86 -19.72 9.63
N ALA A 67 0.45 -19.53 9.81
CA ALA A 67 1.02 -18.51 10.69
C ALA A 67 0.67 -17.08 10.27
N CYS A 68 0.39 -16.83 8.98
CA CYS A 68 0.00 -15.52 8.48
C CYS A 68 -1.51 -15.26 8.60
N ARG A 69 -2.34 -16.26 8.93
CA ARG A 69 -3.80 -16.07 8.99
C ARG A 69 -4.20 -15.39 10.30
N THR A 70 -4.93 -14.28 10.18
CA THR A 70 -5.57 -13.64 11.33
C THR A 70 -6.99 -14.18 11.53
N LYS A 71 -7.60 -13.82 12.67
CA LYS A 71 -9.03 -14.06 12.92
C LYS A 71 -9.93 -13.00 12.26
N VAL A 72 -9.34 -11.94 11.72
CA VAL A 72 -10.08 -10.83 11.10
C VAL A 72 -10.36 -11.19 9.64
N SER A 73 -11.59 -10.94 9.20
CA SER A 73 -11.99 -11.19 7.83
C SER A 73 -12.87 -10.06 7.32
N ALA A 74 -12.60 -9.61 6.10
CA ALA A 74 -13.41 -8.62 5.42
C ALA A 74 -14.51 -9.30 4.60
N ARG A 75 -15.69 -8.69 4.56
CA ARG A 75 -16.84 -9.22 3.81
C ARG A 75 -16.83 -8.69 2.37
N PRO A 76 -17.34 -9.46 1.39
CA PRO A 76 -17.60 -8.92 0.05
C PRO A 76 -18.44 -7.65 0.11
N GLY A 77 -18.08 -6.66 -0.71
CA GLY A 77 -18.74 -5.36 -0.76
C GLY A 77 -18.29 -4.36 0.32
N GLN A 78 -17.48 -4.79 1.30
CA GLN A 78 -16.95 -3.90 2.33
C GLN A 78 -15.93 -2.93 1.75
N ASN A 79 -16.05 -1.67 2.13
CA ASN A 79 -15.05 -0.65 1.81
C ASN A 79 -13.86 -0.76 2.77
N LEU A 80 -12.66 -0.73 2.23
CA LEU A 80 -11.40 -0.76 2.95
C LEU A 80 -10.49 0.34 2.42
N LEU A 81 -9.64 0.89 3.27
CA LEU A 81 -8.53 1.71 2.79
C LEU A 81 -7.44 0.77 2.31
N LEU A 82 -7.12 0.86 1.02
CA LEU A 82 -6.03 0.12 0.41
C LEU A 82 -4.82 1.03 0.36
N GLY A 83 -3.64 0.50 0.64
CA GLY A 83 -2.40 1.24 0.46
C GLY A 83 -1.45 0.53 -0.50
N ARG A 84 -0.20 0.56 -0.07
CA ARG A 84 0.94 -0.11 -0.70
C ARG A 84 0.71 -1.59 -1.00
N SER A 85 1.15 -2.00 -2.19
CA SER A 85 1.13 -3.38 -2.67
C SER A 85 2.51 -4.02 -2.53
N ARG A 86 2.54 -5.32 -2.24
CA ARG A 86 3.75 -6.16 -2.31
C ARG A 86 3.42 -7.53 -2.91
N ALA A 87 4.21 -7.95 -3.89
CA ALA A 87 3.94 -9.16 -4.69
C ALA A 87 2.46 -9.17 -5.17
N ASP A 88 1.69 -10.21 -4.80
CA ASP A 88 0.26 -10.34 -5.15
C ASP A 88 -0.69 -9.88 -4.04
N TYR A 89 -0.18 -9.15 -3.06
CA TYR A 89 -0.91 -8.69 -1.89
C TYR A 89 -0.94 -7.17 -1.79
N ILE A 90 -2.01 -6.66 -1.22
CA ILE A 90 -2.19 -5.24 -0.96
C ILE A 90 -2.56 -5.03 0.49
N CYS A 91 -1.94 -4.02 1.09
CA CYS A 91 -2.21 -3.66 2.47
C CYS A 91 -3.61 -3.04 2.54
N ALA A 92 -4.42 -3.56 3.44
CA ALA A 92 -5.78 -3.11 3.66
C ALA A 92 -5.99 -2.75 5.13
N PHE A 93 -6.67 -1.64 5.34
CA PHE A 93 -7.13 -1.19 6.64
C PHE A 93 -8.66 -1.20 6.68
N ASP A 94 -9.18 -1.89 7.68
CA ASP A 94 -10.60 -1.90 8.00
C ASP A 94 -10.88 -0.88 9.12
N ALA A 95 -11.38 0.29 8.72
CA ALA A 95 -11.75 1.35 9.64
C ALA A 95 -12.86 0.95 10.64
N ARG A 96 -13.64 -0.10 10.36
CA ARG A 96 -14.69 -0.57 11.29
C ARG A 96 -14.15 -1.35 12.47
N THR A 97 -13.04 -2.06 12.26
CA THR A 97 -12.44 -2.95 13.25
C THR A 97 -11.04 -2.47 13.68
N ASP A 98 -10.63 -1.30 13.20
CA ASP A 98 -9.30 -0.71 13.40
C ASP A 98 -8.17 -1.73 13.15
N SER A 99 -8.38 -2.57 12.13
CA SER A 99 -7.52 -3.71 11.84
C SER A 99 -6.79 -3.51 10.52
N THR A 100 -5.49 -3.76 10.53
CA THR A 100 -4.63 -3.77 9.34
C THR A 100 -4.27 -5.19 8.95
N GLY A 101 -4.11 -5.44 7.66
CA GLY A 101 -3.59 -6.70 7.16
C GLY A 101 -3.53 -6.78 5.64
N TRP A 102 -2.86 -7.81 5.15
CA TRP A 102 -2.68 -8.05 3.73
C TRP A 102 -3.85 -8.82 3.15
N LEU A 103 -4.31 -8.39 1.99
CA LEU A 103 -5.32 -9.08 1.19
C LEU A 103 -4.74 -9.44 -0.18
N PRO A 104 -5.11 -10.57 -0.77
CA PRO A 104 -4.77 -10.85 -2.16
C PRO A 104 -5.35 -9.75 -3.05
N GLN A 105 -4.55 -9.19 -3.96
CA GLN A 105 -4.95 -8.06 -4.80
C GLN A 105 -6.20 -8.39 -5.65
N GLN A 106 -6.33 -9.66 -6.08
CA GLN A 106 -7.51 -10.15 -6.82
C GLN A 106 -8.82 -10.13 -6.01
N ARG A 107 -8.74 -9.98 -4.68
CA ARG A 107 -9.89 -9.93 -3.77
C ARG A 107 -10.30 -8.50 -3.43
N VAL A 108 -9.65 -7.50 -4.01
CA VAL A 108 -10.03 -6.10 -3.85
C VAL A 108 -10.10 -5.40 -5.20
N ALA A 109 -11.07 -4.50 -5.33
CA ALA A 109 -11.16 -3.58 -6.45
C ALA A 109 -10.96 -2.16 -5.92
N ALA A 110 -10.00 -1.43 -6.50
CA ALA A 110 -9.85 -0.02 -6.20
C ALA A 110 -11.11 0.73 -6.63
N HIS A 111 -11.61 1.60 -5.77
CA HIS A 111 -12.69 2.50 -6.14
C HIS A 111 -12.09 3.68 -6.90
N PRO A 112 -12.55 3.99 -8.12
CA PRO A 112 -12.10 5.17 -8.83
C PRO A 112 -12.56 6.40 -8.04
N LEU A 113 -11.60 7.17 -7.54
CA LEU A 113 -11.85 8.48 -6.98
C LEU A 113 -11.65 9.52 -8.09
N ASP A 114 -12.56 10.48 -8.19
CA ASP A 114 -12.39 11.63 -9.07
C ASP A 114 -11.33 12.56 -8.42
N PRO A 115 -10.17 12.80 -9.06
CA PRO A 115 -9.14 13.68 -8.51
C PRO A 115 -9.54 15.16 -8.52
N ALA A 116 -10.54 15.54 -9.33
CA ALA A 116 -11.01 16.92 -9.47
C ALA A 116 -12.54 16.96 -9.46
N PRO A 117 -13.18 16.62 -8.31
CA PRO A 117 -14.62 16.62 -8.23
C PRO A 117 -15.16 18.02 -8.51
N PRO A 118 -16.25 18.15 -9.29
CA PRO A 118 -16.81 19.45 -9.63
C PRO A 118 -17.22 20.20 -8.35
N LEU A 119 -17.15 21.54 -8.37
CA LEU A 119 -17.46 22.38 -7.20
C LEU A 119 -18.82 22.01 -6.55
N ALA A 120 -19.80 21.63 -7.35
CA ALA A 120 -21.12 21.20 -6.89
C ALA A 120 -21.07 19.98 -5.94
N ALA A 121 -20.10 19.07 -6.09
CA ALA A 121 -19.92 17.92 -5.21
C ALA A 121 -19.46 18.34 -3.79
N TRP A 122 -18.84 19.52 -3.66
CA TRP A 122 -18.40 20.09 -2.38
C TRP A 122 -19.47 20.91 -1.68
N LEU A 123 -20.39 21.50 -2.45
CA LEU A 123 -21.27 22.53 -1.93
C LEU A 123 -22.35 21.99 -0.98
N GLY A 124 -22.62 20.68 -0.97
CA GLY A 124 -23.68 20.08 -0.18
C GLY A 124 -25.06 20.61 -0.57
N THR A 125 -26.07 19.75 -0.67
CA THR A 125 -27.45 20.24 -0.72
C THR A 125 -27.86 20.61 0.69
N LEU A 126 -27.90 21.91 0.98
CA LEU A 126 -28.66 22.42 2.12
C LEU A 126 -30.13 22.17 1.80
N ASP A 127 -30.70 21.11 2.37
CA ASP A 127 -32.14 20.92 2.35
C ASP A 127 -32.78 22.17 2.97
N PRO A 128 -33.64 22.92 2.26
CA PRO A 128 -34.33 24.03 2.86
C PRO A 128 -35.21 23.46 3.98
N ALA A 129 -35.03 24.00 5.20
CA ALA A 129 -35.86 23.64 6.34
C ALA A 129 -37.35 23.72 5.93
N PRO A 130 -38.18 22.71 6.28
CA PRO A 130 -39.58 22.73 5.89
C PRO A 130 -40.25 23.99 6.47
N PRO A 131 -41.12 24.67 5.69
CA PRO A 131 -41.80 25.85 6.18
C PRO A 131 -42.61 25.48 7.43
N LEU A 132 -42.69 26.40 8.39
CA LEU A 132 -43.45 26.25 9.64
C LEU A 132 -44.94 25.86 9.41
N ALA A 133 -45.46 26.04 8.19
CA ALA A 133 -46.77 25.57 7.76
C ALA A 133 -46.92 24.03 7.79
N ALA A 134 -45.83 23.27 7.78
CA ALA A 134 -45.86 21.80 7.84
C ALA A 134 -46.14 21.24 9.25
N TRP A 135 -46.10 22.08 10.29
CA TRP A 135 -46.24 21.67 11.71
C TRP A 135 -47.55 22.11 12.37
N LEU A 136 -48.47 22.73 11.62
CA LEU A 136 -49.77 23.23 12.13
C LEU A 136 -50.98 22.53 11.49
N GLY A 137 -50.80 21.29 11.01
CA GLY A 137 -51.87 20.42 10.50
C GLY A 137 -52.34 19.40 11.54
#